data_AF-A0A7C0WHU1-F1
#
_entry.id   AF-A0A7C0WHU1-F1
#
_cell.length_a   1.000
_cell.length_b   1.000
_cell.length_c   1.000
_cell.angle_alpha   90.00
_cell.angle_beta   90.00
_cell.angle_gamma   90.00
#
_symmetry.space_group_name_H-M   'P 1'
#
loop_
_entity.id
_entity.type
_entity.pdbx_description
1 polymer ?
#
loop_
_entity_poly.entity_id
_entity_poly.type
_entity_poly.pdbx_seq_one_letter_code
_entity_poly.pdbx_strand_id
1 'polypeptide(L)' 'GEEPESLDKEFLRLWVRGQCDPYKDPIPEIPPETLIEFARKYVALFETVTGQEFEYSDPTIAVRDRVRAALARDFPEYF' A
#
# COMPACT_ATOMS: atom_id res chain seq x y z
N GLY A 1 -26.83 4.89 -7.76
CA GLY A 1 -25.72 3.95 -7.94
C GLY A 1 -25.06 3.81 -6.60
N GLU A 2 -24.84 2.59 -6.14
CA GLU A 2 -24.04 2.38 -4.93
C GLU A 2 -22.65 2.94 -5.21
N GLU A 3 -22.13 3.72 -4.25
CA GLU A 3 -20.74 4.12 -4.32
C GLU A 3 -19.90 2.84 -4.39
N PRO A 4 -18.96 2.73 -5.34
CA PRO A 4 -18.04 1.60 -5.34
C PRO A 4 -17.39 1.55 -3.95
N GLU A 5 -17.30 0.37 -3.35
CA GLU A 5 -16.53 0.17 -2.10
C GLU A 5 -15.22 0.94 -2.25
N SER A 6 -15.05 1.96 -1.40
CA SER A 6 -14.25 3.13 -1.77
C SER A 6 -12.87 2.72 -2.31
N LEU A 7 -12.65 2.99 -3.59
CA LEU A 7 -11.36 2.90 -4.30
C LEU A 7 -10.28 3.78 -3.67
N ASP A 8 -10.67 4.61 -2.71
CA ASP A 8 -9.86 5.63 -2.09
C ASP A 8 -9.36 5.21 -0.70
N LYS A 9 -8.48 6.03 -0.14
CA LYS A 9 -7.89 5.87 1.20
C LYS A 9 -8.90 6.06 2.35
N GLU A 10 -10.22 6.02 2.15
CA GLU A 10 -11.22 6.34 3.19
C GLU A 10 -11.15 5.36 4.35
N PHE A 11 -10.91 4.07 4.11
CA PHE A 11 -10.72 3.12 5.21
C PHE A 11 -9.57 3.52 6.15
N LEU A 12 -8.46 4.02 5.59
CA LEU A 12 -7.32 4.53 6.35
C LEU A 12 -7.70 5.83 7.06
N ARG A 13 -8.38 6.75 6.37
CA ARG A 13 -8.82 8.03 6.95
C ARG A 13 -9.79 7.82 8.11
N LEU A 14 -10.74 6.90 7.98
CA LEU A 14 -11.69 6.53 9.04
C LEU A 14 -10.98 5.88 10.21
N TRP A 15 -10.02 4.98 9.96
CA TRP A 15 -9.21 4.39 11.01
C TRP A 15 -8.45 5.47 11.79
N VAL A 16 -7.75 6.38 11.09
CA VAL A 16 -6.98 7.47 11.74
C VAL A 16 -7.91 8.37 12.56
N ARG A 17 -9.07 8.78 12.01
CA ARG A 17 -10.07 9.57 12.74
C ARG A 17 -10.63 8.86 13.98
N GLY A 18 -10.65 7.53 13.98
CA GLY A 18 -11.01 6.72 15.13
C GLY A 18 -9.93 6.68 16.22
N GLN A 19 -8.67 6.99 15.89
CA GLN A 19 -7.56 7.01 16.84
C GLN A 19 -7.26 8.42 17.39
N CYS A 20 -7.41 9.47 16.58
CA CYS A 20 -7.10 10.85 16.97
C CYS A 20 -7.81 11.89 16.09
N ASP A 21 -7.75 13.19 16.43
CA ASP A 21 -8.09 14.27 15.50
C ASP A 21 -6.88 14.54 14.59
N PRO A 22 -6.86 14.10 13.31
CA PRO A 22 -5.67 14.16 12.45
C PRO A 22 -5.24 15.58 12.09
N TYR A 23 -6.04 16.60 12.40
CA TYR A 23 -5.73 17.99 12.13
C TYR A 23 -5.17 18.73 13.35
N LYS A 24 -5.23 18.11 14.54
CA LYS A 24 -4.81 18.73 15.80
C LYS A 24 -3.81 17.88 16.57
N ASP A 25 -3.95 16.57 16.49
CA ASP A 25 -3.17 15.60 17.23
C ASP A 25 -2.10 14.94 16.33
N PRO A 26 -0.96 14.52 16.89
CA PRO A 26 -0.01 13.67 16.17
C PRO A 26 -0.67 12.34 15.80
N ILE A 27 -0.46 11.89 14.55
CA ILE A 27 -0.95 10.59 14.09
C ILE A 27 -0.18 9.49 14.84
N PRO A 28 -0.88 8.55 15.50
CA PRO A 28 -0.22 7.46 16.20
C PRO A 28 0.46 6.48 15.22
N GLU A 29 1.42 5.72 15.73
CA GLU A 29 2.02 4.63 14.96
C GLU A 29 0.94 3.61 14.57
N ILE A 30 0.91 3.26 13.29
CA ILE A 30 -0.05 2.28 12.78
C ILE A 30 0.50 0.89 13.07
N PRO A 31 -0.23 0.03 13.80
CA PRO A 31 0.24 -1.31 14.10
C PRO A 31 0.54 -2.12 12.82
N PRO A 32 1.60 -2.94 12.79
CA PRO A 32 1.99 -3.71 11.61
C PRO A 32 0.86 -4.58 11.03
N GLU A 33 0.03 -5.19 11.87
CA GLU A 33 -1.12 -6.00 11.48
C GLU A 33 -2.18 -5.17 10.75
N THR A 34 -2.41 -3.94 11.19
CA THR A 34 -3.35 -3.01 10.55
C THR A 34 -2.83 -2.59 9.18
N LEU A 35 -1.52 -2.33 9.05
CA LEU A 35 -0.89 -2.04 7.76
C LEU A 35 -1.03 -3.22 6.78
N ILE A 36 -0.88 -4.45 7.25
CA ILE A 36 -1.07 -5.66 6.42
C ILE A 36 -2.52 -5.76 5.93
N GLU A 37 -3.51 -5.49 6.78
CA GLU A 37 -4.92 -5.47 6.36
C GLU A 37 -5.20 -4.39 5.31
N PHE A 38 -4.64 -3.20 5.50
CA PHE A 38 -4.75 -2.11 4.53
C PHE A 38 -4.08 -2.46 3.20
N ALA A 39 -2.91 -3.09 3.23
CA ALA A 39 -2.23 -3.56 2.02
C ALA A 39 -3.08 -4.61 1.27
N ARG A 40 -3.72 -5.55 1.99
CA ARG A 40 -4.61 -6.56 1.39
C ARG A 40 -5.79 -5.94 0.66
N LYS A 41 -6.35 -4.83 1.16
CA LYS A 41 -7.43 -4.11 0.46
C LYS A 41 -6.99 -3.58 -0.89
N TYR A 42 -5.77 -3.05 -0.99
CA TYR A 42 -5.21 -2.61 -2.27
C TYR A 42 -4.88 -3.77 -3.22
N VAL A 43 -4.38 -4.89 -2.69
CA VAL A 43 -4.15 -6.11 -3.47
C VAL A 43 -5.46 -6.61 -4.07
N ALA A 44 -6.47 -6.84 -3.23
CA ALA A 44 -7.78 -7.30 -3.69
C ALA A 44 -8.41 -6.35 -4.72
N LEU A 45 -8.21 -5.04 -4.52
CA LEU A 45 -8.68 -4.04 -5.47
C LEU A 45 -7.96 -4.14 -6.82
N PHE A 46 -6.64 -4.24 -6.83
CA PHE A 46 -5.86 -4.46 -8.05
C PHE A 46 -6.35 -5.69 -8.80
N GLU A 47 -6.52 -6.81 -8.08
CA GLU A 47 -6.98 -8.07 -8.66
C GLU A 47 -8.39 -7.95 -9.24
N THR A 48 -9.28 -7.24 -8.54
CA THR A 48 -10.66 -7.01 -8.98
C THR A 48 -10.74 -6.14 -10.24
N VAL A 49 -9.96 -5.06 -10.29
CA VAL A 49 -10.01 -4.09 -11.40
C VAL A 49 -9.29 -4.61 -12.64
N THR A 50 -8.18 -5.32 -12.47
CA THR A 50 -7.34 -5.79 -13.58
C THR A 50 -7.65 -7.22 -14.03
N GLY A 51 -8.25 -8.04 -13.15
CA GLY A 51 -8.39 -9.48 -13.35
C GLY A 51 -7.07 -10.26 -13.26
N GLN A 52 -5.98 -9.61 -12.84
CA GLN A 52 -4.65 -10.22 -12.70
C GLN A 52 -4.37 -10.51 -11.23
N GLU A 53 -3.71 -11.63 -10.92
CA GLU A 53 -3.23 -11.90 -9.56
C GLU A 53 -2.09 -10.95 -9.18
N PHE A 54 -2.04 -10.53 -7.91
CA PHE A 54 -0.95 -9.69 -7.43
C PHE A 54 0.31 -10.51 -7.16
N GLU A 55 1.40 -10.17 -7.85
CA GLU A 55 2.69 -10.84 -7.67
C GLU A 55 3.46 -10.26 -6.48
N TYR A 56 3.59 -11.06 -5.41
CA TYR A 56 4.44 -10.72 -4.28
C TYR A 56 5.92 -10.90 -4.62
N SER A 57 6.74 -9.89 -4.30
CA SER A 57 8.19 -10.01 -4.41
C SER A 57 8.76 -11.00 -3.40
N ASP A 58 9.83 -11.71 -3.79
CA ASP A 58 10.56 -12.62 -2.90
C ASP A 58 11.01 -11.88 -1.61
N PRO A 59 10.53 -12.30 -0.41
CA PRO A 59 10.87 -11.66 0.85
C PRO A 59 12.33 -11.88 1.27
N THR A 60 13.02 -12.85 0.69
CA THR A 60 14.44 -13.12 0.97
C THR A 60 15.37 -12.09 0.33
N ILE A 61 14.89 -11.39 -0.71
CA ILE A 61 15.64 -10.32 -1.38
C ILE A 61 15.29 -9.00 -0.71
N ALA A 62 16.29 -8.27 -0.22
CA ALA A 62 16.05 -6.97 0.42
C ALA A 62 15.38 -5.98 -0.55
N VAL A 63 14.41 -5.20 -0.05
CA VAL A 63 13.68 -4.18 -0.83
C VAL A 63 14.65 -3.26 -1.59
N ARG A 64 15.71 -2.81 -0.90
CA ARG A 64 16.74 -1.94 -1.49
C ARG A 64 17.40 -2.55 -2.71
N ASP A 65 17.69 -3.85 -2.66
CA ASP A 65 18.41 -4.54 -3.73
C ASP A 65 17.47 -4.76 -4.92
N ARG A 66 16.17 -5.05 -4.67
CA ARG A 66 15.13 -5.09 -5.72
C ARG A 66 14.96 -3.73 -6.41
N VAL A 67 14.88 -2.65 -5.63
CA VAL A 67 14.77 -1.28 -6.16
C VAL A 67 16.01 -0.93 -7.00
N ARG A 68 17.21 -1.21 -6.50
CA ARG A 68 18.45 -0.98 -7.23
C ARG A 68 18.51 -1.76 -8.54
N ALA A 69 18.13 -3.04 -8.53
CA ALA A 69 18.12 -3.88 -9.73
C ALA A 69 17.12 -3.37 -10.78
N ALA A 70 15.92 -2.95 -10.36
CA ALA A 70 14.94 -2.36 -11.26
C ALA A 70 15.46 -1.05 -11.88
N LEU A 71 16.05 -0.17 -11.07
CA LEU A 71 16.59 1.09 -11.55
C LEU A 71 17.78 0.91 -12.51
N ALA A 72 18.71 0.00 -12.22
CA ALA A 72 19.82 -0.30 -13.12
C ALA A 72 19.37 -0.92 -14.46
N ARG A 73 18.27 -1.68 -14.46
CA ARG A 73 17.69 -2.27 -15.67
C ARG A 73 16.96 -1.23 -16.52
N ASP A 74 16.12 -0.40 -15.90
CA ASP A 74 15.19 0.48 -16.61
C ASP A 74 15.76 1.90 -16.84
N PHE A 75 16.79 2.29 -16.09
CA PHE A 75 17.47 3.60 -16.14
C PHE A 75 19.01 3.46 -16.11
N PRO A 76 19.62 2.70 -17.05
CA PRO A 76 21.05 2.34 -17.00
C PRO A 76 22.00 3.54 -17.11
N GLU A 77 21.58 4.66 -17.67
CA GLU A 77 22.40 5.87 -17.79
C GLU A 77 22.67 6.57 -16.44
N TYR A 78 21.93 6.22 -15.39
CA TYR A 78 22.08 6.78 -14.04
C TYR A 78 22.71 5.81 -13.02
N PHE A 79 23.02 4.57 -13.42
CA PHE A 79 23.44 3.47 -12.53
C PHE A 79 24.61 2.66 -13.08
#